data_AF-A0A343J956-F1
#
_entry.id   AF-A0A343J956-F1
#
_cell.length_a   1.000
_cell.length_b   1.000
_cell.length_c   1.000
_cell.angle_alpha   90.00
_cell.angle_beta   90.00
_cell.angle_gamma   90.00
#
_symmetry.space_group_name_H-M   'P 1'
#
loop_
_entity.id
_entity.type
_entity.pdbx_description
1 polymer ?
#
loop_
_entity_poly.entity_id
_entity_poly.type
_entity_poly.pdbx_seq_one_letter_code
_entity_poly.pdbx_strand_id
1 'polypeptide(L)'
;MINLILVEYLIFLTDVIKYLLTLLLGKNLLKNLSDEPVKKEYQKLQVDELPIFEVPEKLDYKLLLNEYKNKHGKELEPVKARKDKPTIPKDVI
;
A
#
# COMPACT_ATOMS: atom_id res chain seq x y z
N MET A 1 -11.24 49.36 27.80
CA MET A 1 -10.77 49.55 26.41
C MET A 1 -10.76 48.18 25.74
N ILE A 2 -11.57 48.00 24.70
CA ILE A 2 -11.67 46.71 24.01
C ILE A 2 -10.46 46.56 23.08
N ASN A 3 -9.79 45.42 23.15
CA ASN A 3 -8.66 45.13 22.28
C ASN A 3 -9.19 44.76 20.88
N LEU A 4 -9.06 45.68 19.92
CA LEU A 4 -9.58 45.52 18.56
C LEU A 4 -8.95 44.33 17.84
N ILE A 5 -7.64 44.10 18.03
CA ILE A 5 -6.91 42.97 17.43
C ILE A 5 -7.51 41.64 17.90
N LEU A 6 -7.87 41.55 19.19
CA LEU A 6 -8.50 40.35 19.74
C LEU A 6 -9.89 40.11 19.13
N VAL A 7 -10.67 41.18 18.91
CA VAL A 7 -12.01 41.07 18.31
C VAL A 7 -11.93 40.63 16.85
N GLU A 8 -11.01 41.20 16.07
CA GLU A 8 -10.78 40.79 14.68
C GLU A 8 -10.35 39.31 14.59
N TYR A 9 -9.48 38.87 15.50
CA TYR A 9 -9.05 37.47 15.56
C TYR A 9 -10.20 36.52 15.90
N LEU A 10 -11.09 36.89 16.82
CA LEU A 10 -12.28 36.11 17.17
C LEU A 10 -13.27 36.01 15.99
N ILE A 11 -13.48 37.10 15.26
CA ILE A 11 -14.34 37.09 14.06
C ILE A 11 -13.74 36.17 12.99
N PHE A 12 -12.44 36.29 12.73
CA PHE A 12 -11.73 35.42 11.78
C PHE A 12 -11.88 33.93 12.15
N LEU A 13 -11.61 33.56 13.42
CA LEU A 13 -11.76 32.18 13.88
C LEU A 13 -13.20 31.67 13.71
N THR A 14 -14.19 32.53 13.99
CA THR A 14 -15.61 32.18 13.85
C THR A 14 -15.95 31.88 12.38
N ASP A 15 -15.41 32.63 11.44
CA ASP A 15 -15.66 32.40 10.01
C ASP A 15 -14.94 31.15 9.48
N VAL A 16 -13.74 30.85 9.99
CA VAL A 16 -13.05 29.57 9.71
C VAL A 16 -13.90 28.39 10.19
N ILE A 17 -14.47 28.46 11.41
CA ILE A 17 -15.33 27.40 11.95
C ILE A 17 -16.58 27.21 11.07
N LYS A 18 -17.25 28.29 10.67
CA LYS A 18 -18.41 28.21 9.76
C LYS A 18 -18.05 27.55 8.44
N TYR A 19 -16.92 27.92 7.84
CA TYR A 19 -16.46 27.34 6.58
C TYR A 19 -16.19 25.84 6.70
N LEU A 20 -15.52 25.41 7.78
CA LEU A 20 -15.26 23.99 8.02
C LEU A 20 -16.57 23.21 8.24
N LEU A 21 -17.53 23.80 8.94
CA LEU A 21 -18.83 23.18 9.19
C LEU A 21 -19.64 23.00 7.90
N THR A 22 -19.67 24.02 7.03
CA THR A 22 -20.36 23.95 5.73
C THR A 22 -19.68 22.96 4.78
N LEU A 23 -18.35 22.85 4.80
CA LEU A 23 -17.62 21.85 4.03
C LEU A 23 -17.98 20.42 4.45
N LEU A 24 -18.08 20.17 5.76
CA LEU A 24 -18.41 18.86 6.32
C LEU A 24 -19.86 18.44 5.99
N LEU A 25 -20.80 19.38 6.11
CA LEU A 25 -22.24 19.13 5.96
C LEU A 25 -22.70 19.19 4.50
N GLY A 26 -22.09 20.06 3.67
CA GLY A 26 -22.62 20.44 2.36
C GLY A 26 -22.77 19.29 1.38
N LYS A 27 -21.86 18.31 1.36
CA LYS A 27 -21.95 17.18 0.43
C LYS A 27 -22.94 16.09 0.89
N ASN A 28 -23.11 15.93 2.20
CA ASN A 28 -23.94 14.87 2.76
C ASN A 28 -25.42 15.27 2.86
N LEU A 29 -25.73 16.55 3.08
CA LEU A 29 -27.11 17.06 3.16
C LEU A 29 -27.79 17.22 1.79
N LEU A 30 -27.02 17.41 0.71
CA LEU A 30 -27.54 17.52 -0.66
C LEU A 30 -27.77 16.16 -1.34
N LYS A 31 -27.41 15.06 -0.68
CA LYS A 31 -27.72 13.73 -1.17
C LYS A 31 -29.20 13.49 -0.89
N ASN A 32 -30.02 13.55 -1.94
CA ASN A 32 -31.40 13.09 -1.87
C ASN A 32 -31.37 11.62 -1.38
N LEU A 33 -31.76 11.40 -0.13
CA LEU A 33 -32.04 10.09 0.41
C LEU A 33 -33.33 9.65 -0.28
N SER A 34 -33.21 9.02 -1.44
CA SER A 34 -34.36 8.34 -2.02
C SER A 34 -34.78 7.25 -1.03
N ASP A 35 -36.03 7.30 -0.58
CA ASP A 35 -36.65 6.22 0.23
C ASP A 35 -36.81 4.94 -0.60
N GLU A 36 -36.66 5.03 -1.92
CA GLU A 36 -36.67 3.87 -2.78
C GLU A 36 -35.46 2.98 -2.47
N PRO A 37 -35.66 1.69 -2.17
CA PRO A 37 -34.56 0.78 -2.02
C PRO A 37 -33.77 0.78 -3.32
N VAL A 38 -32.47 1.10 -3.24
CA VAL A 38 -31.59 1.03 -4.41
C VAL A 38 -31.65 -0.40 -4.93
N LYS A 39 -32.30 -0.60 -6.08
CA LYS A 39 -32.37 -1.89 -6.79
C LYS A 39 -30.99 -2.21 -7.35
N LYS A 40 -30.08 -2.61 -6.45
CA LYS A 40 -28.79 -3.17 -6.83
C LYS A 40 -29.09 -4.58 -7.34
N GLU A 41 -28.81 -4.83 -8.61
CA GLU A 41 -28.82 -6.19 -9.12
C GLU A 41 -27.87 -7.04 -8.27
N TYR A 42 -28.29 -8.24 -7.90
CA TYR A 42 -27.48 -9.16 -7.11
C TYR A 42 -26.18 -9.45 -7.88
N GLN A 43 -25.09 -8.84 -7.44
CA GLN A 43 -23.75 -9.19 -7.90
C GLN A 43 -23.45 -10.58 -7.32
N LYS A 44 -23.79 -11.61 -8.10
CA LYS A 44 -23.41 -12.98 -7.78
C LYS A 44 -21.91 -12.98 -7.49
N LEU A 45 -21.52 -13.53 -6.34
CA LEU A 45 -20.12 -13.81 -6.03
C LEU A 45 -19.52 -14.57 -7.22
N GLN A 46 -18.67 -13.88 -7.98
CA GLN A 46 -17.85 -14.53 -8.98
C GLN A 46 -16.73 -15.25 -8.22
N VAL A 47 -16.67 -16.56 -8.37
CA VAL A 47 -15.59 -17.36 -7.80
C VAL A 47 -14.41 -17.20 -8.76
N ASP A 48 -13.30 -16.67 -8.27
CA ASP A 48 -12.06 -16.59 -9.04
C ASP A 48 -11.62 -18.00 -9.47
N GLU A 49 -10.97 -18.09 -10.62
CA GLU A 49 -10.34 -19.32 -11.05
C GLU A 49 -9.18 -19.68 -10.08
N LEU A 50 -8.99 -20.99 -9.86
CA LEU A 50 -7.88 -21.46 -9.03
C LEU A 50 -6.54 -21.09 -9.70
N PRO A 51 -5.53 -20.69 -8.92
CA PRO A 51 -4.21 -20.41 -9.47
C PRO A 51 -3.61 -21.68 -10.09
N ILE A 52 -2.87 -21.50 -11.18
CA ILE A 52 -2.12 -22.58 -11.82
C ILE A 52 -0.84 -22.79 -11.00
N PHE A 53 -0.69 -23.99 -10.43
CA PHE A 53 0.53 -24.41 -9.76
C PHE A 53 1.46 -25.07 -10.77
N GLU A 54 2.52 -24.39 -11.17
CA GLU A 54 3.60 -25.00 -11.94
C GLU A 54 4.48 -25.86 -11.02
N VAL A 55 4.75 -27.11 -11.41
CA VAL A 55 5.70 -27.96 -10.70
C VAL A 55 7.10 -27.56 -11.16
N PRO A 56 7.93 -26.92 -10.30
CA PRO A 56 9.27 -26.52 -10.70
C PRO A 56 10.13 -27.76 -10.95
N GLU A 57 11.00 -27.68 -11.96
CA GLU A 57 12.01 -28.70 -12.19
C GLU A 57 13.02 -28.70 -11.02
N LYS A 58 13.36 -29.90 -10.55
CA LYS A 58 14.35 -30.07 -9.48
C LYS A 58 15.76 -30.02 -10.08
N LEU A 59 16.43 -28.89 -9.94
CA LEU A 59 17.81 -28.71 -10.39
C LEU A 59 18.82 -29.03 -9.27
N ASP A 60 19.97 -29.62 -9.64
CA ASP A 60 21.10 -29.83 -8.73
C ASP A 60 22.08 -28.65 -8.78
N TYR A 61 22.22 -27.95 -7.65
CA TYR A 61 23.08 -26.77 -7.54
C TYR A 61 24.56 -27.06 -7.82
N LYS A 62 25.05 -28.28 -7.52
CA LYS A 62 26.46 -28.63 -7.78
C LYS A 62 26.73 -28.72 -9.28
N LEU A 63 25.78 -29.30 -10.00
CA LEU A 63 25.85 -29.42 -11.46
C LEU A 63 25.81 -28.03 -12.11
N LEU A 64 24.90 -27.15 -11.66
CA LEU A 64 24.81 -25.78 -12.16
C LEU A 64 26.09 -24.97 -11.95
N LEU A 65 26.74 -25.09 -10.79
CA LEU A 65 28.00 -24.40 -10.52
C LEU A 65 29.14 -24.89 -11.41
N ASN A 66 29.20 -26.21 -11.66
CA ASN A 66 30.18 -26.80 -12.57
C ASN A 66 29.95 -26.35 -14.02
N GLU A 67 28.70 -26.36 -14.50
CA GLU A 67 28.35 -25.87 -15.83
C GLU A 67 28.71 -24.39 -16.00
N TYR A 68 28.43 -23.56 -15.00
CA TYR A 68 28.81 -22.15 -15.00
C TYR A 68 30.33 -21.98 -15.10
N LYS A 69 31.09 -22.72 -14.29
CA LYS A 69 32.57 -22.68 -14.30
C LYS A 69 33.14 -23.10 -15.66
N ASN A 70 32.60 -24.16 -16.25
CA ASN A 70 33.01 -24.64 -17.58
C ASN A 70 32.70 -23.63 -18.68
N LYS A 71 31.55 -22.95 -18.60
CA LYS A 71 31.10 -21.97 -19.58
C LYS A 71 31.84 -20.63 -19.50
N HIS A 72 32.14 -20.16 -18.29
CA HIS A 72 32.67 -18.82 -18.05
C HIS A 72 34.15 -18.78 -17.63
N GLY A 73 34.77 -19.94 -17.38
CA GLY A 73 36.17 -20.06 -16.98
C GLY A 73 36.49 -19.57 -15.56
N LYS A 74 35.45 -19.23 -14.77
CA LYS A 74 35.59 -18.72 -13.40
C LYS A 74 34.42 -19.19 -12.53
N GLU A 75 34.67 -19.24 -11.22
CA GLU A 75 33.65 -19.59 -10.24
C GLU A 75 32.67 -18.43 -10.03
N LEU A 76 31.42 -18.77 -9.68
CA LEU A 76 30.36 -17.80 -9.42
C LEU A 76 30.60 -17.15 -8.05
N GLU A 77 30.81 -15.85 -8.00
CA GLU A 77 30.96 -15.11 -6.75
C GLU A 77 29.62 -15.02 -5.99
N PRO A 78 29.62 -15.13 -4.65
CA PRO A 78 28.42 -14.97 -3.86
C PRO A 78 27.89 -13.54 -3.92
N VAL A 79 26.56 -13.40 -3.89
CA VAL A 79 25.90 -12.09 -3.91
C VAL A 79 26.20 -11.34 -2.61
N LYS A 80 26.80 -10.14 -2.73
CA LYS A 80 27.08 -9.27 -1.58
C LYS A 80 25.77 -8.77 -0.96
N ALA A 81 25.68 -8.81 0.36
CA ALA A 81 24.55 -8.25 1.10
C ALA A 81 24.42 -6.74 0.85
N ARG A 82 23.18 -6.23 0.79
CA ARG A 82 22.91 -4.79 0.73
C ARG A 82 23.24 -4.15 2.10
N LYS A 83 23.70 -2.89 2.08
CA LYS A 83 24.21 -2.16 3.26
C LYS A 83 23.23 -2.14 4.45
N ASP A 84 21.93 -2.18 4.20
CA ASP A 84 20.89 -1.98 5.22
C ASP A 84 20.25 -3.29 5.72
N LYS A 85 20.82 -4.46 5.40
CA LYS A 85 20.29 -5.76 5.87
C LYS A 85 21.01 -6.23 7.13
N PRO A 86 20.27 -6.80 8.11
CA PRO A 86 20.88 -7.34 9.33
C PRO A 86 21.90 -8.43 8.99
N THR A 87 23.05 -8.38 9.64
CA THR A 87 24.09 -9.41 9.50
C THR A 87 23.56 -10.73 10.05
N ILE A 88 23.43 -11.74 9.20
CA ILE A 88 23.04 -13.08 9.61
C ILE A 88 24.17 -13.66 10.48
N PRO A 89 23.89 -14.19 11.68
CA PRO A 89 24.90 -14.80 12.54
C PRO A 89 25.65 -15.91 11.80
N LYS A 90 26.97 -15.93 11.92
CA LYS A 90 27.84 -16.90 11.22
C LYS A 90 27.69 -18.33 11.75
N ASP A 91 27.11 -18.50 12.92
CA ASP A 91 26.98 -19.79 13.61
C ASP A 91 25.87 -20.70 13.04
N VAL A 92 25.15 -20.23 12.01
CA VAL A 92 24.01 -20.95 11.38
C VAL A 92 24.39 -21.51 9.99
N ILE A 93 25.67 -21.44 9.60
CA ILE A 93 26.22 -22.03 8.36
C ILE A 93 27.08 -23.24 8.73
#